data_AF-A0A1Q2HRA1-F1
#
_entry.id   AF-A0A1Q2HRA1-F1
#
_cell.length_a   1.000
_cell.length_b   1.000
_cell.length_c   1.000
_cell.angle_alpha   90.00
_cell.angle_beta   90.00
_cell.angle_gamma   90.00
#
_symmetry.space_group_name_H-M   'P 1'
#
loop_
_entity.id
_entity.type
_entity.pdbx_description
1 polymer ?
#
loop_
_entity_poly.entity_id
_entity_poly.type
_entity_poly.pdbx_seq_one_letter_code
_entity_poly.pdbx_strand_id
1 'polypeptide(L)'
;MLGLTGGNMPLRKCKDCGNSVSSTAKICPHCGRPMQSRDIISSLARFFVIGFVIIPIIISIFMSVYHSGTSTDSNGNHATSSARVPKTPKIDKSEKMQADRLNLIERLQREGIFGDIIPRSSGATIVVKPAFYTLDFKDKQSFVSVVYAYYFDGLTPYTPILLRDSRTNNNIGSFTVELGLDIK
;
A
#
# COMPACT_ATOMS: atom_id res chain seq x y z
N MET A 1 26.28 32.60 59.09
CA MET A 1 25.76 32.78 57.71
C MET A 1 25.73 31.42 57.02
N LEU A 2 24.53 31.04 56.57
CA LEU A 2 24.19 30.10 55.49
C LEU A 2 24.79 28.69 55.54
N GLY A 3 24.09 27.79 56.25
CA GLY A 3 24.07 26.37 55.90
C GLY A 3 23.32 26.18 54.59
N LEU A 4 23.97 25.56 53.61
CA LEU A 4 23.36 25.20 52.33
C LEU A 4 22.92 23.74 52.35
N THR A 5 21.63 23.62 52.07
CA THR A 5 20.76 22.46 52.02
C THR A 5 21.30 21.29 51.20
N GLY A 6 21.16 20.08 51.76
CA GLY A 6 21.46 18.82 51.11
C GLY A 6 20.65 18.61 49.83
N GLY A 7 21.35 18.40 48.72
CA GLY A 7 20.76 17.95 47.47
C GLY A 7 20.61 16.43 47.47
N ASN A 8 19.38 15.93 47.37
CA ASN A 8 19.10 14.51 47.10
C ASN A 8 19.72 14.12 45.76
N MET A 9 20.90 13.48 45.78
CA MET A 9 21.50 12.91 44.59
C MET A 9 20.64 11.73 44.13
N PRO A 10 20.05 11.76 42.91
CA PRO A 10 19.20 10.68 42.47
C PRO A 10 20.01 9.39 42.34
N LEU A 11 19.57 8.35 43.05
CA LEU A 11 20.17 7.03 43.01
C LEU A 11 19.52 6.23 41.87
N ARG A 12 20.34 5.53 41.09
CA ARG A 12 19.91 4.58 40.06
C ARG A 12 20.37 3.19 40.46
N LYS A 13 19.59 2.16 40.15
CA LYS A 13 19.99 0.76 40.39
C LYS A 13 21.01 0.31 39.34
N CYS A 14 22.06 -0.35 39.79
CA CYS A 14 22.98 -1.09 38.93
C CYS A 14 22.23 -2.27 38.30
N LYS A 15 22.35 -2.44 36.98
CA LYS A 15 21.69 -3.53 36.26
C LYS A 15 22.30 -4.90 36.55
N ASP A 16 23.57 -4.95 36.95
CA ASP A 16 24.29 -6.20 37.17
C ASP A 16 24.14 -6.72 38.60
N CYS A 17 24.26 -5.85 39.61
CA CYS A 17 24.23 -6.25 41.02
C CYS A 17 23.00 -5.79 41.79
N GLY A 18 22.13 -4.96 41.19
CA GLY A 18 20.89 -4.49 41.83
C GLY A 18 21.07 -3.39 42.88
N ASN A 19 22.29 -3.07 43.29
CA ASN A 19 22.57 -2.04 44.30
C ASN A 19 22.28 -0.62 43.78
N SER A 20 21.88 0.26 44.69
CA SER A 20 21.66 1.68 44.43
C SER A 20 22.98 2.42 44.32
N VAL A 21 23.21 3.09 43.20
CA VAL A 21 24.44 3.83 42.89
C VAL A 21 24.08 5.24 42.44
N SER A 22 24.94 6.23 42.72
CA SER A 22 24.74 7.60 42.25
C SER A 22 24.51 7.66 40.73
N SER A 23 23.56 8.48 40.28
CA SER A 23 23.29 8.75 38.86
C SER A 23 24.50 9.25 38.09
N THR A 24 25.51 9.78 38.78
CA THR A 24 26.72 10.36 38.17
C THR A 24 27.89 9.38 38.15
N ALA A 25 27.80 8.24 38.85
CA ALA A 25 28.89 7.27 38.92
C ALA A 25 29.10 6.57 37.57
N LYS A 26 30.31 6.66 37.00
CA LYS A 26 30.68 5.99 35.74
C LYS A 26 30.91 4.49 35.89
N ILE A 27 31.25 4.03 37.10
CA ILE A 27 31.55 2.63 37.42
C ILE A 27 30.83 2.30 38.73
N CYS A 28 30.23 1.10 38.82
CA CYS A 28 29.57 0.65 40.04
C CYS A 28 30.60 0.26 41.12
N PRO A 29 30.56 0.84 42.34
CA PRO A 29 31.51 0.49 43.41
C PRO A 29 31.26 -0.89 44.02
N HIS A 30 30.08 -1.49 43.81
CA HIS A 30 29.73 -2.80 44.38
C HIS A 30 30.13 -3.97 43.49
N CYS A 31 30.22 -3.79 42.17
CA CYS A 31 30.53 -4.88 41.22
C CYS A 31 31.62 -4.54 40.21
N GLY A 32 32.11 -3.30 40.17
CA GLY A 32 33.19 -2.86 39.28
C GLY A 32 32.81 -2.67 37.81
N ARG A 33 31.54 -2.94 37.42
CA ARG A 33 31.11 -2.80 36.02
C ARG A 33 30.82 -1.34 35.64
N PRO A 34 31.13 -0.92 34.40
CA PRO A 34 30.88 0.43 33.92
C PRO A 34 29.37 0.70 33.80
N MET A 35 28.93 1.84 34.31
CA MET A 35 27.56 2.32 34.18
C MET A 35 27.38 3.02 32.84
N GLN A 36 26.72 2.34 31.91
CA GLN A 36 26.44 2.85 30.56
C GLN A 36 25.67 4.17 30.64
N SER A 37 26.31 5.28 30.27
CA SER A 37 25.62 6.56 30.07
C SER A 37 24.65 6.40 28.92
N ARG A 38 23.39 6.75 29.13
CA ARG A 38 22.46 6.88 28.02
C ARG A 38 22.87 8.14 27.27
N ASP A 39 23.64 7.99 26.20
CA ASP A 39 23.75 9.03 25.20
C ASP A 39 22.36 9.21 24.61
N ILE A 40 21.66 10.25 25.04
CA ILE A 40 20.32 10.63 24.58
C ILE A 40 20.48 11.31 23.22
N ILE A 41 21.15 10.67 22.27
CA ILE A 41 21.05 11.06 20.87
C ILE A 41 19.85 10.29 20.34
N SER A 42 18.68 10.93 20.51
CA SER A 42 17.39 10.42 20.08
C SER A 42 17.47 9.99 18.61
N SER A 43 17.19 8.70 18.36
CA SER A 43 17.11 8.10 17.03
C SER A 43 16.29 8.93 16.03
N LEU A 44 15.40 9.80 16.53
CA LEU A 44 14.60 10.72 15.74
C LEU A 44 15.43 11.75 14.95
N ALA A 45 16.54 12.28 15.50
CA ALA A 45 17.41 13.23 14.79
C ALA A 45 18.16 12.59 13.60
N ARG A 46 18.50 11.29 13.70
CA ARG A 46 19.10 10.51 12.59
C ARG A 46 18.11 10.30 11.45
N PHE A 47 16.83 10.03 11.75
CA PHE A 47 15.79 9.91 10.73
C PHE A 47 15.54 11.24 10.00
N PHE A 48 15.61 12.38 10.70
CA PHE A 48 15.45 13.69 10.05
C PHE A 48 16.61 14.00 9.09
N VAL A 49 17.87 13.72 9.46
CA VAL A 49 19.01 13.97 8.55
C VAL A 49 18.96 13.05 7.32
N ILE A 50 18.67 11.77 7.52
CA ILE A 50 18.56 10.81 6.41
C ILE A 50 17.37 11.17 5.51
N GLY A 51 16.22 11.48 6.10
CA GLY A 51 14.97 11.77 5.38
C GLY A 51 14.96 13.10 4.62
N PHE A 52 15.50 14.17 5.21
CA PHE A 52 15.43 15.52 4.61
C PHE A 52 16.64 15.90 3.76
N VAL A 53 17.80 15.28 3.98
CA VAL A 53 19.04 15.66 3.28
C VAL A 53 19.50 14.57 2.32
N ILE A 54 19.60 13.32 2.78
CA ILE A 54 20.19 12.23 1.96
C ILE A 54 19.19 11.72 0.90
N ILE A 55 17.93 11.49 1.27
CA ILE A 55 16.90 10.97 0.36
C ILE A 55 16.67 11.86 -0.88
N PRO A 56 16.48 13.20 -0.79
CA PRO A 56 16.27 14.03 -1.98
C PRO A 56 17.50 14.10 -2.90
N ILE A 57 18.72 14.04 -2.33
CA ILE A 57 19.97 14.01 -3.12
C ILE A 57 20.06 12.70 -3.93
N ILE A 58 19.75 11.55 -3.31
CA ILE A 58 19.74 10.26 -4.01
C ILE A 58 18.67 10.25 -5.11
N ILE A 59 17.45 10.74 -4.82
CA ILE A 59 16.36 10.81 -5.81
C ILE A 59 16.74 11.73 -6.98
N SER A 60 17.39 12.87 -6.73
CA SER A 60 17.83 13.80 -7.77
C SER A 60 18.89 13.18 -8.70
N ILE A 61 19.86 12.46 -8.13
CA ILE A 61 20.88 11.74 -8.90
C ILE A 61 20.25 10.60 -9.70
N PHE A 62 19.32 9.85 -9.09
CA PHE A 62 18.61 8.76 -9.76
C PHE A 62 17.76 9.31 -10.92
N MET A 63 16.95 10.35 -10.70
CA MET A 63 16.13 10.98 -11.74
C MET A 63 16.95 11.56 -12.91
N SER A 64 18.18 12.03 -12.66
CA SER A 64 19.10 12.42 -13.75
C SER A 64 19.56 11.24 -14.61
N VAL A 65 19.68 10.05 -14.03
CA VAL A 65 20.06 8.83 -14.76
C VAL A 65 18.86 8.20 -15.49
N TYR A 66 17.65 8.35 -14.96
CA TYR A 66 16.41 7.82 -15.57
C TYR A 66 15.65 8.83 -16.43
N HIS A 67 16.29 9.91 -16.91
CA HIS A 67 15.63 10.85 -17.81
C HIS A 67 15.44 10.22 -19.20
N SER A 68 14.42 9.37 -19.31
CA SER A 68 13.81 8.89 -20.54
C SER A 68 12.31 9.17 -20.45
N GLY A 69 11.96 10.37 -20.88
CA GLY A 69 10.66 10.68 -21.48
C GLY A 69 9.46 10.77 -20.55
N THR A 70 9.24 11.94 -19.94
CA THR A 70 7.88 12.48 -19.78
C THR A 70 7.92 13.97 -20.03
N SER A 71 7.49 14.38 -21.22
CA SER A 71 7.20 15.77 -21.56
C SER A 71 6.12 16.31 -20.63
N THR A 72 6.47 17.35 -19.90
CA THR A 72 5.57 18.26 -19.23
C THR A 72 4.83 19.06 -20.30
N ASP A 73 3.52 18.86 -20.42
CA ASP A 73 2.63 19.88 -20.96
C ASP A 73 1.67 20.32 -19.85
N SER A 74 1.96 21.49 -19.30
CA SER A 74 1.09 22.24 -18.40
C SER A 74 0.40 23.31 -19.22
N ASN A 75 -0.93 23.23 -19.43
CA ASN A 75 -1.75 24.43 -19.58
C ASN A 75 -3.23 24.17 -19.34
N GLY A 76 -3.85 25.01 -18.50
CA GLY A 76 -5.31 25.19 -18.46
C GLY A 76 -5.95 25.08 -17.08
N ASN A 77 -5.96 26.18 -16.34
CA ASN A 77 -7.02 26.44 -15.36
C ASN A 77 -8.32 26.77 -16.11
N HIS A 78 -9.40 26.03 -15.89
CA HIS A 78 -10.76 26.58 -15.99
C HIS A 78 -11.74 25.69 -15.20
N ALA A 79 -12.32 26.26 -14.16
CA ALA A 79 -13.54 25.76 -13.55
C ALA A 79 -14.71 25.94 -14.54
N THR A 80 -15.51 24.91 -14.78
CA THR A 80 -16.99 24.88 -14.78
C THR A 80 -17.50 23.55 -15.36
N SER A 81 -18.28 22.84 -14.52
CA SER A 81 -19.40 21.91 -14.79
C SER A 81 -19.48 21.08 -16.09
N SER A 82 -19.50 19.76 -15.88
CA SER A 82 -20.48 18.81 -16.42
C SER A 82 -20.69 18.73 -17.94
N ALA A 83 -19.78 18.02 -18.61
CA ALA A 83 -20.13 17.06 -19.65
C ALA A 83 -19.08 15.93 -19.61
N ARG A 84 -19.48 14.73 -19.16
CA ARG A 84 -18.59 13.57 -19.05
C ARG A 84 -18.29 13.07 -20.48
N VAL A 85 -17.23 13.59 -21.09
CA VAL A 85 -16.63 12.95 -22.26
C VAL A 85 -16.11 11.59 -21.79
N PRO A 86 -16.60 10.46 -22.32
CA PRO A 86 -16.07 9.16 -21.94
C PRO A 86 -14.61 9.09 -22.36
N LYS A 87 -13.69 9.15 -21.39
CA LYS A 87 -12.31 8.72 -21.60
C LYS A 87 -12.31 7.19 -21.57
N THR A 88 -12.91 6.54 -22.55
CA THR A 88 -12.87 5.08 -22.65
C THR A 88 -11.43 4.66 -22.96
N PRO A 89 -10.73 3.97 -22.05
CA PRO A 89 -9.38 3.50 -22.31
C PRO A 89 -9.45 2.42 -23.40
N LYS A 90 -8.71 2.59 -24.50
CA LYS A 90 -8.57 1.55 -25.53
C LYS A 90 -7.86 0.35 -24.91
N ILE A 91 -8.56 -0.77 -24.78
CA ILE A 91 -8.00 -1.99 -24.20
C ILE A 91 -7.10 -2.67 -25.24
N ASP A 92 -5.83 -2.90 -24.91
CA ASP A 92 -4.93 -3.68 -25.77
C ASP A 92 -5.40 -5.13 -25.86
N LYS A 93 -5.73 -5.58 -27.07
CA LYS A 93 -6.15 -6.95 -27.40
C LYS A 93 -5.05 -7.78 -28.07
N SER A 94 -3.80 -7.33 -28.03
CA SER A 94 -2.66 -8.10 -28.52
C SER A 94 -2.62 -9.51 -27.92
N GLU A 95 -2.18 -10.49 -28.72
CA GLU A 95 -2.14 -11.91 -28.31
C GLU A 95 -1.38 -12.10 -27.00
N LYS A 96 -0.24 -11.40 -26.85
CA LYS A 96 0.56 -11.42 -25.62
C LYS A 96 -0.24 -10.94 -24.42
N MET A 97 -0.91 -9.79 -24.51
CA MET A 97 -1.70 -9.26 -23.40
C MET A 97 -2.91 -10.15 -23.08
N GLN A 98 -3.53 -10.77 -24.08
CA GLN A 98 -4.62 -11.73 -23.85
C GLN A 98 -4.14 -13.00 -23.16
N ALA A 99 -2.99 -13.53 -23.56
CA ALA A 99 -2.36 -14.67 -22.90
C ALA A 99 -2.01 -14.36 -21.44
N ASP A 100 -1.42 -13.19 -21.16
CA ASP A 100 -1.07 -12.78 -19.80
C ASP A 100 -2.31 -12.61 -18.91
N ARG A 101 -3.41 -12.05 -19.45
CA ARG A 101 -4.70 -11.96 -18.75
C ARG A 101 -5.30 -13.34 -18.48
N LEU A 102 -5.28 -14.25 -19.46
CA LEU A 102 -5.77 -15.62 -19.30
C LEU A 102 -4.99 -16.35 -18.20
N ASN A 103 -3.66 -16.27 -18.22
CA ASN A 103 -2.79 -16.87 -17.21
C ASN A 103 -3.12 -16.38 -15.79
N LEU A 104 -3.40 -15.08 -15.64
CA LEU A 104 -3.83 -14.52 -14.36
C LEU A 104 -5.22 -15.03 -13.96
N ILE A 105 -6.19 -15.05 -14.87
CA ILE A 105 -7.54 -15.57 -14.60
C ILE A 105 -7.48 -17.03 -14.13
N GLU A 106 -6.74 -17.89 -14.83
CA GLU A 106 -6.58 -19.28 -14.45
C GLU A 106 -5.91 -19.45 -13.09
N ARG A 107 -4.91 -18.60 -12.79
CA ARG A 107 -4.26 -18.58 -11.48
C ARG A 107 -5.27 -18.25 -10.37
N LEU A 108 -6.09 -17.22 -10.56
CA LEU A 108 -7.13 -16.83 -9.60
C LEU A 108 -8.19 -17.94 -9.43
N GLN A 109 -8.47 -18.71 -10.47
CA GLN A 109 -9.34 -19.89 -10.38
C GLN A 109 -8.72 -21.02 -9.56
N ARG A 110 -7.43 -21.31 -9.78
CA ARG A 110 -6.66 -22.32 -9.02
C ARG A 110 -6.52 -21.96 -7.55
N GLU A 111 -6.28 -20.68 -7.25
CA GLU A 111 -6.17 -20.16 -5.87
C GLU A 111 -7.53 -20.07 -5.16
N GLY A 112 -8.63 -20.43 -5.81
CA GLY A 112 -9.95 -20.43 -5.20
C GLY A 112 -10.49 -19.02 -4.93
N ILE A 113 -10.04 -18.03 -5.70
CA ILE A 113 -10.57 -16.66 -5.70
C ILE A 113 -11.76 -16.60 -6.66
N PHE A 114 -11.58 -17.09 -7.88
CA PHE A 114 -12.65 -17.21 -8.88
C PHE A 114 -13.08 -18.67 -9.09
N GLY A 115 -14.34 -18.84 -9.46
CA GLY A 115 -14.91 -20.06 -10.00
C GLY A 115 -15.16 -19.88 -11.49
N ASP A 116 -16.34 -20.30 -11.93
CA ASP A 116 -16.74 -20.18 -13.33
C ASP A 116 -16.92 -18.71 -13.73
N ILE A 117 -16.53 -18.41 -14.98
CA ILE A 117 -16.78 -17.13 -15.62
C ILE A 117 -17.70 -17.38 -16.81
N ILE A 118 -18.87 -16.75 -16.78
CA ILE A 118 -19.94 -16.98 -17.73
C ILE A 118 -20.11 -15.72 -18.58
N PRO A 119 -19.44 -15.63 -19.75
CA PRO A 119 -19.63 -14.51 -20.67
C PRO A 119 -21.03 -14.52 -21.30
N ARG A 120 -21.58 -13.35 -21.56
CA ARG A 120 -22.86 -13.11 -22.23
C ARG A 120 -22.72 -11.94 -23.21
N SER A 121 -23.69 -11.79 -24.11
CA SER A 121 -23.70 -10.68 -25.08
C SER A 121 -23.74 -9.29 -24.44
N SER A 122 -24.30 -9.17 -23.23
CA SER A 122 -24.49 -7.91 -22.52
C SER A 122 -23.67 -7.79 -21.23
N GLY A 123 -22.65 -8.62 -21.02
CA GLY A 123 -21.84 -8.61 -19.80
C GLY A 123 -21.27 -9.98 -19.46
N ALA A 124 -20.72 -10.13 -18.26
CA ALA A 124 -20.25 -11.43 -17.77
C ALA A 124 -20.68 -11.65 -16.33
N THR A 125 -20.74 -12.90 -15.90
CA THR A 125 -20.87 -13.24 -14.47
C THR A 125 -19.61 -13.96 -14.01
N ILE A 126 -19.01 -13.47 -12.94
CA ILE A 126 -17.93 -14.17 -12.23
C ILE A 126 -18.55 -14.82 -11.00
N VAL A 127 -18.40 -16.13 -10.88
CA VAL A 127 -18.63 -16.82 -9.61
C VAL A 127 -17.41 -16.58 -8.73
N VAL A 128 -17.58 -15.94 -7.57
CA VAL A 128 -16.50 -15.73 -6.60
C VAL A 128 -16.52 -16.79 -5.51
N LYS A 129 -15.34 -17.21 -5.09
CA LYS A 129 -15.11 -18.24 -4.07
C LYS A 129 -14.67 -17.61 -2.74
N PRO A 130 -14.65 -18.37 -1.62
CA PRO A 130 -14.35 -17.80 -0.30
C PRO A 130 -13.04 -16.98 -0.20
N ALA A 131 -11.99 -17.33 -0.94
CA ALA A 131 -10.73 -16.57 -0.93
C ALA A 131 -10.87 -15.16 -1.53
N PHE A 132 -11.89 -14.89 -2.33
CA PHE A 132 -12.17 -13.54 -2.81
C PHE A 132 -12.42 -12.56 -1.65
N TYR A 133 -13.04 -13.01 -0.56
CA TYR A 133 -13.39 -12.13 0.56
C TYR A 133 -12.18 -11.70 1.38
N THR A 134 -11.08 -12.45 1.33
CA THR A 134 -9.85 -12.12 2.07
C THR A 134 -9.01 -11.06 1.37
N LEU A 135 -9.30 -10.75 0.11
CA LEU A 135 -8.64 -9.70 -0.65
C LEU A 135 -9.08 -8.31 -0.19
N ASP A 136 -8.18 -7.34 -0.27
CA ASP A 136 -8.56 -5.94 -0.12
C ASP A 136 -9.38 -5.47 -1.34
N PHE A 137 -10.01 -4.30 -1.21
CA PHE A 137 -10.87 -3.77 -2.26
C PHE A 137 -10.10 -3.46 -3.57
N LYS A 138 -8.85 -3.04 -3.46
CA LYS A 138 -8.01 -2.67 -4.61
C LYS A 138 -7.67 -3.91 -5.44
N ASP A 139 -7.33 -5.01 -4.78
CA ASP A 139 -7.05 -6.29 -5.41
C ASP A 139 -8.31 -6.87 -6.06
N LYS A 140 -9.46 -6.83 -5.36
CA LYS A 140 -10.75 -7.23 -5.92
C LYS A 140 -11.05 -6.48 -7.21
N GLN A 141 -10.93 -5.15 -7.20
CA GLN A 141 -11.16 -4.32 -8.38
C GLN A 141 -10.19 -4.65 -9.51
N SER A 142 -8.90 -4.78 -9.18
CA SER A 142 -7.85 -5.06 -10.18
C SER A 142 -8.12 -6.39 -10.88
N PHE A 143 -8.42 -7.45 -10.12
CA PHE A 143 -8.69 -8.77 -10.68
C PHE A 143 -9.97 -8.82 -11.50
N VAL A 144 -11.05 -8.18 -11.05
CA VAL A 144 -12.29 -8.11 -11.82
C VAL A 144 -12.09 -7.28 -13.11
N SER A 145 -11.29 -6.22 -13.06
CA SER A 145 -10.96 -5.41 -14.25
C SER A 145 -10.17 -6.21 -15.30
N VAL A 146 -9.33 -7.15 -14.88
CA VAL A 146 -8.60 -8.06 -15.79
C VAL A 146 -9.58 -8.97 -16.53
N VAL A 147 -10.57 -9.52 -15.82
CA VAL A 147 -11.63 -10.32 -16.46
C VAL A 147 -12.41 -9.48 -17.47
N TYR A 148 -12.73 -8.23 -17.13
CA TYR A 148 -13.36 -7.31 -18.08
C TYR A 148 -12.50 -7.12 -19.32
N ALA A 149 -11.22 -6.79 -19.14
CA ALA A 149 -10.31 -6.53 -20.26
C ALA A 149 -9.99 -7.78 -21.11
N TYR A 150 -10.22 -8.98 -20.58
CA TYR A 150 -10.14 -10.22 -21.34
C TYR A 150 -11.35 -10.36 -22.28
N TYR A 151 -12.57 -10.25 -21.76
CA TYR A 151 -13.79 -10.49 -22.54
C TYR A 151 -14.30 -9.29 -23.34
N PHE A 152 -14.00 -8.05 -22.93
CA PHE A 152 -14.56 -6.83 -23.51
C PHE A 152 -13.47 -5.87 -23.98
N ASP A 153 -13.82 -5.01 -24.92
CA ASP A 153 -12.91 -4.06 -25.60
C ASP A 153 -12.89 -2.66 -24.97
N GLY A 154 -13.75 -2.40 -23.98
CA GLY A 154 -13.88 -1.10 -23.34
C GLY A 154 -14.72 -0.09 -24.13
N LEU A 155 -15.30 -0.46 -25.28
CA LEU A 155 -16.14 0.43 -26.08
C LEU A 155 -17.53 0.64 -25.45
N THR A 156 -17.95 -0.30 -24.60
CA THR A 156 -19.20 -0.25 -23.86
C THR A 156 -18.91 -0.13 -22.36
N PRO A 157 -18.68 1.10 -21.85
CA PRO A 157 -18.15 1.31 -20.50
C PRO A 157 -19.13 0.92 -19.39
N TYR A 158 -20.41 0.75 -19.73
CA TYR A 158 -21.49 0.31 -18.84
C TYR A 158 -21.77 -1.19 -18.88
N THR A 159 -21.08 -1.96 -19.72
CA THR A 159 -21.24 -3.42 -19.78
C THR A 159 -20.80 -4.03 -18.43
N PRO A 160 -21.72 -4.63 -17.66
CA PRO A 160 -21.41 -5.04 -16.30
C PRO A 160 -20.76 -6.42 -16.26
N ILE A 161 -19.83 -6.56 -15.33
CA ILE A 161 -19.51 -7.85 -14.73
C ILE A 161 -20.30 -7.99 -13.44
N LEU A 162 -21.12 -9.03 -13.33
CA LEU A 162 -21.84 -9.37 -12.11
C LEU A 162 -21.00 -10.32 -11.26
N LEU A 163 -20.91 -10.05 -9.96
CA LEU A 163 -20.25 -10.94 -9.01
C LEU A 163 -21.30 -11.77 -8.29
N ARG A 164 -21.12 -13.09 -8.30
CA ARG A 164 -22.05 -14.06 -7.72
C ARG A 164 -21.31 -14.92 -6.70
N ASP A 165 -21.80 -14.98 -5.48
CA ASP A 165 -21.17 -15.79 -4.44
C ASP A 165 -21.39 -17.29 -4.70
N SER A 166 -20.32 -18.07 -4.66
CA SER A 166 -20.35 -19.52 -4.93
C SER A 166 -21.18 -20.33 -3.93
N ARG A 167 -21.36 -19.86 -2.68
CA ARG A 167 -22.06 -20.61 -1.63
C ARG A 167 -23.55 -20.35 -1.64
N THR A 168 -23.93 -19.09 -1.86
CA THR A 168 -25.32 -18.62 -1.76
C THR A 168 -25.96 -18.39 -3.11
N ASN A 169 -25.16 -18.34 -4.18
CA ASN A 169 -25.61 -18.03 -5.53
C ASN A 169 -26.21 -16.61 -5.67
N ASN A 170 -26.06 -15.76 -4.65
CA ASN A 170 -26.55 -14.40 -4.64
C ASN A 170 -25.62 -13.46 -5.40
N ASN A 171 -26.19 -12.42 -6.01
CA ASN A 171 -25.40 -11.31 -6.54
C ASN A 171 -24.87 -10.48 -5.37
N ILE A 172 -23.55 -10.34 -5.29
CA ILE A 172 -22.86 -9.60 -4.23
C ILE A 172 -22.26 -8.27 -4.71
N GLY A 173 -22.41 -7.95 -5.99
CA GLY A 173 -21.78 -6.78 -6.56
C GLY A 173 -21.75 -6.76 -8.07
N SER A 174 -21.16 -5.69 -8.60
CA SER A 174 -20.94 -5.50 -10.03
C SER A 174 -19.68 -4.69 -10.30
N PHE A 175 -19.16 -4.78 -11.51
CA PHE A 175 -18.08 -3.94 -11.98
C PHE A 175 -18.42 -3.39 -13.37
N THR A 176 -18.14 -2.10 -13.57
CA THR A 176 -18.10 -1.47 -14.90
C THR A 176 -16.82 -0.65 -15.02
N VAL A 177 -16.36 -0.38 -16.25
CA VAL A 177 -15.17 0.48 -16.45
C VAL A 177 -15.45 1.90 -15.97
N GLU A 178 -16.69 2.36 -16.13
CA GLU A 178 -17.09 3.72 -15.78
C GLU A 178 -17.22 3.95 -14.26
N LEU A 179 -17.74 2.97 -13.52
CA LEU A 179 -18.06 3.10 -12.10
C LEU A 179 -17.08 2.36 -11.19
N GLY A 180 -16.26 1.46 -11.73
CA GLY A 180 -15.40 0.59 -10.95
C GLY A 180 -16.18 -0.55 -10.30
N LEU A 181 -15.59 -1.13 -9.25
CA LEU A 181 -16.19 -2.22 -8.50
C LEU A 181 -17.17 -1.67 -7.46
N ASP A 182 -18.35 -2.25 -7.40
CA ASP A 182 -19.39 -2.01 -6.39
C ASP A 182 -19.73 -3.33 -5.70
N ILE A 183 -19.62 -3.37 -4.38
CA ILE A 183 -19.91 -4.55 -3.54
C ILE A 183 -21.05 -4.21 -2.60
N LYS A 184 -22.00 -5.13 -2.45
CA LYS A 184 -23.20 -4.98 -1.61
C LYS A 184 -22.97 -5.41 -0.16
#